data_AF-A0A7G9T3M7-F1
#
_entry.id   AF-A0A7G9T3M7-F1
#
_cell.length_a   1.000
_cell.length_b   1.000
_cell.length_c   1.000
_cell.angle_alpha   90.00
_cell.angle_beta   90.00
_cell.angle_gamma   90.00
#
_symmetry.space_group_name_H-M   'P 1'
#
loop_
_entity.id
_entity.type
_entity.pdbx_description
1 polymer ?
#
loop_
_entity_poly.entity_id
_entity_poly.type
_entity_poly.pdbx_seq_one_letter_code
_entity_poly.pdbx_strand_id
1 'polypeptide(L)' 'MAERMDVASARRKMKSPNIKTRKRALKALHDARRASASKK' A
#
# COMPACT_ATOMS: atom_id res chain seq x y z
N MET A 1 -6.16 -15.55 -1.46
CA MET A 1 -6.40 -14.44 -2.41
C MET A 1 -6.04 -13.13 -1.70
N ALA A 2 -4.79 -12.67 -1.80
CA ALA A 2 -4.41 -11.41 -1.15
C ALA A 2 -4.93 -10.27 -2.03
N GLU A 3 -6.13 -9.78 -1.72
CA GLU A 3 -6.72 -8.64 -2.39
C GLU A 3 -5.72 -7.48 -2.40
N ARG A 4 -5.45 -6.95 -3.59
CA ARG A 4 -4.60 -5.77 -3.75
C ARG A 4 -5.24 -4.64 -2.95
N MET A 5 -4.59 -4.21 -1.89
CA MET A 5 -5.06 -3.05 -1.13
C MET A 5 -5.07 -1.85 -2.06
N ASP A 6 -6.24 -1.25 -2.23
CA ASP A 6 -6.39 0.00 -2.97
C ASP A 6 -5.47 1.10 -2.38
N VAL A 7 -4.90 1.92 -3.28
CA VAL A 7 -3.91 2.95 -2.93
C VAL A 7 -4.51 3.98 -1.98
N ALA A 8 -5.77 4.37 -2.17
CA ALA A 8 -6.43 5.33 -1.29
C ALA A 8 -6.61 4.73 0.12
N SER A 9 -6.97 3.46 0.20
CA SER A 9 -7.06 2.73 1.47
C SER A 9 -5.70 2.59 2.16
N ALA A 10 -4.62 2.34 1.41
CA ALA A 10 -3.26 2.33 1.95
C ALA A 10 -2.84 3.68 2.55
N ARG A 11 -3.16 4.79 1.86
CA ARG A 11 -2.88 6.15 2.37
C ARG A 11 -3.60 6.44 3.69
N ARG A 12 -4.84 5.96 3.87
CA ARG A 12 -5.54 6.08 5.17
C ARG A 12 -4.87 5.25 6.26
N LYS A 13 -4.48 4.00 5.95
CA LYS A 13 -3.87 3.07 6.91
C LYS A 13 -2.48 3.49 7.40
N MET A 14 -1.78 4.37 6.68
CA MET A 14 -0.54 4.98 7.16
C MET A 14 -0.71 5.81 8.44
N LYS A 15 -1.91 6.31 8.72
CA LYS A 15 -2.23 7.04 9.96
C LYS A 15 -2.63 6.13 11.12
N SER A 16 -2.62 4.81 10.93
CA SER A 16 -2.97 3.86 11.99
C SER A 16 -1.89 3.82 13.08
N PRO A 17 -2.26 3.74 14.36
CA PRO A 17 -1.31 3.55 15.45
C PRO A 17 -0.64 2.16 15.41
N ASN A 18 -1.22 1.19 14.70
CA ASN A 18 -0.69 -0.17 14.63
C ASN A 18 0.46 -0.26 13.61
N ILE A 19 1.65 -0.65 14.09
CA ILE A 19 2.85 -0.78 13.27
C ILE A 19 2.71 -1.80 12.13
N LYS A 20 2.02 -2.93 12.35
CA LYS A 20 1.80 -3.96 11.30
C LYS A 20 0.92 -3.38 10.18
N THR A 21 -0.10 -2.61 10.56
CA THR A 21 -0.99 -1.92 9.62
C THR A 21 -0.23 -0.89 8.77
N ARG A 22 0.61 -0.08 9.39
CA ARG A 22 1.49 0.87 8.69
C ARG A 22 2.46 0.16 7.74
N LYS A 23 3.13 -0.90 8.18
CA LYS A 23 4.06 -1.68 7.35
C LYS A 23 3.36 -2.27 6.12
N ARG A 24 2.16 -2.81 6.28
CA ARG A 24 1.37 -3.34 5.17
C ARG A 24 0.95 -2.24 4.19
N ALA A 25 0.53 -1.08 4.70
CA ALA A 25 0.21 0.08 3.87
C ALA A 25 1.41 0.58 3.08
N LEU A 26 2.58 0.68 3.73
CA LEU A 26 3.83 1.07 3.07
C LEU A 26 4.19 0.11 1.93
N LYS A 27 4.09 -1.21 2.17
CA LYS A 27 4.31 -2.22 1.13
C LYS A 27 3.37 -2.03 -0.07
N ALA A 28 2.07 -1.86 0.19
CA ALA A 28 1.08 -1.64 -0.88
C ALA A 28 1.38 -0.37 -1.71
N LEU A 29 1.82 0.72 -1.07
CA LEU A 29 2.22 1.94 -1.78
C LEU A 29 3.46 1.74 -2.65
N HIS A 30 4.47 1.02 -2.15
CA HIS A 30 5.66 0.69 -2.93
C HIS A 30 5.34 -0.23 -4.11
N ASP A 31 4.52 -1.25 -3.91
CA ASP A 31 4.10 -2.18 -4.94
C ASP A 31 3.30 -1.45 -6.04
N ALA A 32 2.40 -0.53 -5.67
CA ALA A 32 1.67 0.31 -6.60
C ALA A 32 2.60 1.22 -7.43
N ARG A 33 3.60 1.83 -6.79
CA ARG A 33 4.61 2.67 -7.49
C ARG A 33 5.47 1.85 -8.45
N ARG A 34 5.83 0.61 -8.10
CA ARG A 34 6.56 -0.30 -9.00
C ARG A 34 5.70 -0.71 -10.20
N ALA A 35 4.43 -1.04 -9.96
CA ALA A 35 3.49 -1.38 -11.02
C ALA A 35 3.22 -0.20 -11.97
N SER A 36 3.19 1.04 -11.49
CA SER A 36 3.09 2.21 -12.36
C SER A 36 4.35 2.47 -13.18
N ALA A 37 5.53 2.14 -12.64
CA ALA A 37 6.81 2.34 -13.33
C ALA A 37 7.04 1.35 -14.48
N SER A 38 6.54 0.11 -14.37
CA SER A 38 6.69 -0.89 -15.44
C SER A 38 5.66 -0.74 -16.57
N LYS A 39 4.71 0.20 -16.46
CA LYS A 39 3.64 0.41 -17.45
C LYS A 39 3.98 1.55 -18.44
N LYS A 40 5.21 2.06 -18.38
CA LYS A 40 5.73 3.09 -19.29
C LYS A 40 6.63 2.46 -20.35
#